data_AF-A0A1W9R0K3-F1
#
_entry.id   AF-A0A1W9R0K3-F1
#
_cell.length_a   1.000
_cell.length_b   1.000
_cell.length_c   1.000
_cell.angle_alpha   90.00
_cell.angle_beta   90.00
_cell.angle_gamma   90.00
#
_symmetry.space_group_name_H-M   'P 1'
#
loop_
_entity.id
_entity.type
_entity.pdbx_description
1 polymer ?
#
loop_
_entity_poly.entity_id
_entity_poly.type
_entity_poly.pdbx_seq_one_letter_code
_entity_poly.pdbx_strand_id
1 'polypeptide(L)'
;GINDRNWAIAVNAEMDASVKTPHMNDFNFDLTLHWEDRQKKTDADELTEFVNMATIWNCIPESEFDNTLNEIREAILNLRNVKFSCHLNVPKGEMDRLFGALANANSVLIANTLAESMPYANYAFRKSPSIRRIAYNSIWQKYLETEPVGSEVRNFANYCQKYIVQDQHLASWEAQYNSGPMTRDNGAVSFVGLIEFFSVYQIIDNVKSGAGNLDRLLEKNKPYNLKKIMENVDKIDDVFKFKGANDVYFHLNFMARYILNVATELGMQDLIETVASVEYSHGNSTKKLIYSM
;
A
#
# COMPACT_ATOMS: atom_id res chain seq x y z
N GLY A 1 14.11 -1.08 23.06
CA GLY A 1 12.90 -1.82 23.47
C GLY A 1 11.93 -1.75 22.31
N ILE A 2 11.32 -2.86 21.92
CA ILE A 2 10.85 -3.10 20.54
C ILE A 2 9.44 -2.56 20.32
N ASN A 3 9.24 -1.79 19.24
CA ASN A 3 7.94 -1.55 18.62
C ASN A 3 7.63 -2.80 17.80
N ASP A 4 6.48 -3.42 18.03
CA ASP A 4 6.10 -4.65 17.33
C ASP A 4 5.22 -4.26 16.14
N ARG A 5 5.78 -4.43 14.94
CA ARG A 5 5.11 -4.16 13.67
C ARG A 5 4.82 -5.48 12.99
N ASN A 6 3.56 -5.70 12.67
CA ASN A 6 3.10 -6.87 11.97
C ASN A 6 2.26 -6.45 10.77
N TRP A 7 2.47 -7.11 9.66
CA TRP A 7 1.60 -6.99 8.50
C TRP A 7 1.38 -8.39 7.92
N ALA A 8 0.31 -8.57 7.17
CA ALA A 8 0.05 -9.81 6.46
C ALA A 8 -0.84 -9.54 5.25
N ILE A 9 -0.59 -10.26 4.17
CA ILE A 9 -1.60 -10.53 3.14
C ILE A 9 -2.00 -12.00 3.24
N ALA A 10 -3.28 -12.26 3.30
CA ALA A 10 -3.82 -13.61 3.33
C ALA A 10 -4.80 -13.75 2.17
N VAL A 11 -4.61 -14.81 1.37
CA VAL A 11 -5.59 -15.24 0.38
C VAL A 11 -6.14 -16.56 0.87
N ASN A 12 -7.39 -16.58 1.34
CA ASN A 12 -8.04 -17.81 1.75
C ASN A 12 -8.89 -18.36 0.60
N ALA A 13 -9.10 -19.67 0.61
CA ALA A 13 -9.91 -20.37 -0.38
C ALA A 13 -10.84 -21.33 0.36
N GLU A 14 -12.14 -21.20 0.13
CA GLU A 14 -13.16 -22.06 0.73
C GLU A 14 -14.07 -22.65 -0.35
N MET A 15 -14.52 -23.88 -0.14
CA MET A 15 -15.50 -24.53 -0.99
C MET A 15 -16.86 -24.58 -0.29
N ASP A 16 -17.94 -24.27 -1.00
CA ASP A 16 -19.30 -24.37 -0.45
C ASP A 16 -19.73 -25.84 -0.26
N ALA A 17 -19.17 -26.76 -1.06
CA ALA A 17 -19.44 -28.18 -0.98
C ALA A 17 -18.20 -29.02 -1.29
N SER A 18 -18.05 -30.15 -0.61
CA SER A 18 -16.96 -31.09 -0.89
C SER A 18 -17.18 -31.80 -2.23
N VAL A 19 -16.16 -31.78 -3.09
CA VAL A 19 -16.15 -32.49 -4.37
C VAL A 19 -14.97 -33.45 -4.44
N LYS A 20 -15.14 -34.56 -5.16
CA LYS A 20 -14.13 -35.64 -5.25
C LYS A 20 -12.85 -35.20 -5.98
N THR A 21 -12.98 -34.32 -6.97
CA THR A 21 -11.87 -33.80 -7.77
C THR A 21 -12.02 -32.29 -7.88
N PRO A 22 -11.53 -31.54 -6.88
CA PRO A 22 -11.72 -30.10 -6.85
C PRO A 22 -10.91 -29.40 -7.95
N HIS A 23 -11.53 -28.41 -8.57
CA HIS A 23 -10.95 -27.48 -9.53
C HIS A 23 -10.93 -26.08 -8.94
N MET A 24 -10.21 -25.17 -9.58
CA MET A 24 -10.08 -23.78 -9.13
C MET A 24 -11.43 -23.08 -8.95
N ASN A 25 -12.40 -23.32 -9.84
CA ASN A 25 -13.71 -22.68 -9.79
C ASN A 25 -14.65 -23.27 -8.74
N ASP A 26 -14.22 -24.33 -8.04
CA ASP A 26 -14.97 -24.87 -6.90
C ASP A 26 -14.66 -24.10 -5.60
N PHE A 27 -13.69 -23.17 -5.61
CA PHE A 27 -13.28 -22.36 -4.47
C PHE A 27 -13.69 -20.91 -4.62
N ASN A 28 -14.20 -20.34 -3.55
CA ASN A 28 -14.39 -18.92 -3.35
C ASN A 28 -13.14 -18.36 -2.66
N PHE A 29 -12.45 -17.44 -3.33
CA PHE A 29 -11.26 -16.78 -2.79
C PHE A 29 -11.62 -15.47 -2.10
N ASP A 30 -11.00 -15.20 -0.95
CA ASP A 30 -10.98 -13.88 -0.30
C ASP A 30 -9.55 -13.34 -0.23
N LEU A 31 -9.42 -12.05 0.07
CA LEU A 31 -8.14 -11.42 0.34
C LEU A 31 -8.26 -10.51 1.56
N THR A 32 -7.38 -10.71 2.53
CA THR A 32 -7.20 -9.79 3.65
C THR A 32 -5.82 -9.17 3.60
N LEU A 33 -5.76 -7.85 3.60
CA LEU A 33 -4.55 -7.09 3.87
C LEU A 33 -4.66 -6.49 5.27
N HIS A 34 -3.64 -6.72 6.09
CA HIS A 34 -3.61 -6.28 7.48
C HIS A 34 -2.28 -5.62 7.81
N TRP A 35 -2.35 -4.52 8.54
CA TRP A 35 -1.22 -3.87 9.18
C TRP A 35 -1.55 -3.56 10.63
N GLU A 36 -0.59 -3.79 11.52
CA GLU A 36 -0.63 -3.50 12.95
C GLU A 36 0.71 -2.91 13.40
N ASP A 37 0.67 -1.82 14.17
CA ASP A 37 1.85 -1.27 14.85
C ASP A 37 1.54 -0.96 16.32
N ARG A 38 2.38 -1.49 17.21
CA ARG A 38 2.28 -1.26 18.65
C ARG A 38 3.32 -0.24 19.09
N GLN A 39 2.84 0.95 19.44
CA GLN A 39 3.66 2.02 19.97
C GLN A 39 3.80 1.95 21.48
N LYS A 40 5.05 2.03 21.94
CA LYS A 40 5.38 2.20 23.36
C LYS A 40 4.93 3.53 23.90
N LYS A 41 5.05 4.57 23.11
CA LYS A 41 4.59 5.93 23.40
C LYS A 41 4.30 6.59 22.07
N THR A 42 3.11 7.16 21.92
CA THR A 42 2.73 7.87 20.71
C THR A 42 3.34 9.27 20.67
N ASP A 43 3.73 9.69 19.47
CA ASP A 43 4.09 11.07 19.16
C ASP A 43 3.26 11.65 18.01
N ALA A 44 3.43 12.95 17.74
CA ALA A 44 2.61 13.64 16.76
C ALA A 44 2.84 13.16 15.31
N ASP A 45 4.05 12.69 14.99
CA ASP A 45 4.41 12.24 13.64
C ASP A 45 3.82 10.85 13.39
N GLU A 46 3.91 9.94 14.37
CA GLU A 46 3.29 8.62 14.32
C GLU A 46 1.76 8.69 14.12
N LEU A 47 1.10 9.60 14.84
CA LEU A 47 -0.35 9.81 14.68
C LEU A 47 -0.69 10.34 13.28
N THR A 48 0.14 11.23 12.75
CA THR A 48 -0.06 11.80 11.41
C THR A 48 0.12 10.73 10.34
N GLU A 49 1.15 9.90 10.45
CA GLU A 49 1.38 8.78 9.53
C GLU A 49 0.27 7.73 9.60
N PHE A 50 -0.25 7.43 10.80
CA PHE A 50 -1.40 6.53 10.94
C PHE A 50 -2.65 7.07 10.22
N VAL A 51 -3.02 8.33 10.45
CA VAL A 51 -4.20 8.93 9.79
C VAL A 51 -4.00 9.02 8.28
N ASN A 52 -2.78 9.31 7.83
CA ASN A 52 -2.42 9.27 6.40
C ASN A 52 -2.60 7.86 5.82
N MET A 53 -2.10 6.83 6.49
CA MET A 53 -2.30 5.44 6.06
C MET A 53 -3.79 5.09 6.00
N ALA A 54 -4.56 5.38 7.05
CA ALA A 54 -6.00 5.13 7.09
C ALA A 54 -6.75 5.87 5.98
N THR A 55 -6.28 7.06 5.57
CA THR A 55 -6.82 7.80 4.42
C THR A 55 -6.45 7.13 3.09
N ILE A 56 -5.21 6.64 2.94
CA ILE A 56 -4.78 5.89 1.74
C ILE A 56 -5.56 4.58 1.59
N TRP A 57 -5.83 3.91 2.70
CA TRP A 57 -6.61 2.67 2.74
C TRP A 57 -8.12 2.91 2.67
N ASN A 58 -8.55 4.16 2.45
CA ASN A 58 -9.95 4.54 2.37
C ASN A 58 -10.77 4.14 3.60
N CYS A 59 -10.18 4.14 4.80
CA CYS A 59 -10.89 3.99 6.07
C CYS A 59 -11.41 5.35 6.59
N ILE A 60 -10.79 6.45 6.14
CA ILE A 60 -11.12 7.83 6.49
C ILE A 60 -11.18 8.64 5.19
N PRO A 61 -12.22 9.45 4.95
CA PRO A 61 -12.24 10.39 3.82
C PRO A 61 -11.12 11.41 3.89
N GLU A 62 -10.53 11.79 2.75
CA GLU A 62 -9.48 12.84 2.73
C GLU A 62 -9.94 14.16 3.37
N SER A 63 -11.23 14.50 3.27
CA SER A 63 -11.81 15.70 3.87
C SER A 63 -11.84 15.68 5.40
N GLU A 64 -11.78 14.51 6.02
CA GLU A 64 -11.84 14.33 7.48
C GLU A 64 -10.46 14.13 8.12
N PHE A 65 -9.38 14.27 7.33
CA PHE A 65 -8.01 14.05 7.79
C PHE A 65 -7.68 14.87 9.05
N ASP A 66 -7.85 16.20 8.97
CA ASP A 66 -7.47 17.10 10.07
C ASP A 66 -8.36 16.90 11.31
N ASN A 67 -9.66 16.69 11.12
CA ASN A 67 -10.61 16.43 12.21
C ASN A 67 -10.25 15.13 12.94
N THR A 68 -10.04 14.05 12.19
CA THR A 68 -9.70 12.74 12.76
C THR A 68 -8.33 12.76 13.45
N LEU A 69 -7.35 13.45 12.85
CA LEU A 69 -6.04 13.62 13.45
C LEU A 69 -6.11 14.37 14.78
N ASN A 70 -6.92 15.43 14.86
CA ASN A 70 -7.11 16.18 16.11
C ASN A 70 -7.83 15.34 17.16
N GLU A 71 -8.89 14.60 16.80
CA GLU A 71 -9.60 13.68 17.68
C GLU A 71 -8.65 12.63 18.29
N ILE A 72 -7.87 11.95 17.44
CA ILE A 72 -6.91 10.94 17.88
C ILE A 72 -5.83 11.58 18.76
N ARG A 73 -5.30 12.75 18.39
CA ARG A 73 -4.30 13.47 19.21
C ARG A 73 -4.84 13.80 20.60
N GLU A 74 -6.06 14.31 20.70
CA GLU A 74 -6.68 14.61 21.99
C GLU A 74 -6.90 13.34 22.83
N ALA A 75 -7.25 12.22 22.18
CA ALA A 75 -7.52 10.97 22.86
C ALA A 75 -6.25 10.27 23.38
N ILE A 76 -5.17 10.28 22.59
CA ILE A 76 -4.05 9.35 22.80
C ILE A 76 -2.64 9.93 22.68
N LEU A 77 -2.45 11.23 22.45
CA LEU A 77 -1.10 11.81 22.37
C LEU A 77 -0.32 11.59 23.68
N ASN A 78 0.93 11.14 23.55
CA ASN A 78 1.82 10.77 24.66
C ASN A 78 1.36 9.57 25.51
N LEU A 79 0.27 8.87 25.16
CA LEU A 79 -0.12 7.63 25.82
C LEU A 79 0.82 6.49 25.44
N ARG A 80 0.84 5.46 26.29
CA ARG A 80 1.69 4.28 26.14
C ARG A 80 0.89 3.04 25.76
N ASN A 81 1.55 2.09 25.13
CA ASN A 81 0.97 0.81 24.70
C ASN A 81 -0.27 1.00 23.82
N VAL A 82 -0.16 1.90 22.84
CA VAL A 82 -1.20 2.13 21.84
C VAL A 82 -0.97 1.19 20.68
N LYS A 83 -2.04 0.57 20.18
CA LYS A 83 -2.03 -0.25 18.99
C LYS A 83 -2.79 0.46 17.88
N PHE A 84 -2.14 0.62 16.74
CA PHE A 84 -2.75 1.03 15.48
C PHE A 84 -3.00 -0.20 14.62
N SER A 85 -4.12 -0.22 13.89
CA SER A 85 -4.31 -1.21 12.84
C SER A 85 -5.08 -0.66 11.64
N CYS A 86 -4.79 -1.21 10.48
CA CYS A 86 -5.53 -1.01 9.24
C CYS A 86 -5.82 -2.39 8.62
N HIS A 87 -7.04 -2.56 8.13
CA HIS A 87 -7.54 -3.77 7.52
C HIS A 87 -8.22 -3.41 6.21
N LEU A 88 -7.97 -4.21 5.19
CA LEU A 88 -8.72 -4.21 3.93
C LEU A 88 -9.13 -5.65 3.67
N ASN A 89 -10.42 -5.88 3.45
CA ASN A 89 -10.98 -7.19 3.18
C ASN A 89 -11.74 -7.18 1.86
N VAL A 90 -11.30 -8.03 0.93
CA VAL A 90 -12.05 -8.39 -0.28
C VAL A 90 -12.84 -9.64 0.06
N PRO A 91 -14.19 -9.59 0.00
CA PRO A 91 -15.02 -10.73 0.38
C PRO A 91 -14.87 -11.91 -0.58
N LYS A 92 -15.29 -13.08 -0.09
CA LYS A 92 -15.26 -14.34 -0.84
C LYS A 92 -16.01 -14.22 -2.17
N GLY A 93 -15.39 -14.75 -3.23
CA GLY A 93 -15.98 -14.81 -4.57
C GLY A 93 -15.77 -13.54 -5.40
N GLU A 94 -15.35 -12.43 -4.79
CA GLU A 94 -15.02 -11.20 -5.51
C GLU A 94 -13.55 -11.16 -5.98
N MET A 95 -12.68 -11.93 -5.33
CA MET A 95 -11.25 -11.94 -5.66
C MET A 95 -10.96 -12.45 -7.07
N ASP A 96 -11.80 -13.35 -7.61
CA ASP A 96 -11.66 -13.88 -8.96
C ASP A 96 -11.73 -12.78 -10.02
N ARG A 97 -12.60 -11.79 -9.81
CA ARG A 97 -12.74 -10.61 -10.69
C ARG A 97 -11.54 -9.68 -10.56
N LEU A 98 -10.94 -9.61 -9.37
CA LEU A 98 -9.78 -8.76 -9.11
C LEU A 98 -8.50 -9.33 -9.70
N PHE A 99 -8.29 -10.65 -9.74
CA PHE A 99 -7.04 -11.23 -10.24
C PHE A 99 -6.72 -10.78 -11.68
N GLY A 100 -7.69 -10.92 -12.59
CA GLY A 100 -7.53 -10.47 -13.97
C GLY A 100 -7.31 -8.96 -14.08
N ALA A 101 -8.02 -8.16 -13.28
CA ALA A 101 -7.89 -6.70 -13.32
C ALA A 101 -6.56 -6.21 -12.73
N LEU A 102 -6.10 -6.78 -11.62
CA LEU A 102 -4.78 -6.51 -11.03
C LEU A 102 -3.64 -6.91 -11.97
N ALA A 103 -3.80 -7.99 -12.74
CA ALA A 103 -2.81 -8.43 -13.71
C ALA A 103 -2.70 -7.49 -14.93
N ASN A 104 -3.83 -6.89 -15.31
CA ASN A 104 -3.96 -6.12 -16.56
C ASN A 104 -4.14 -4.61 -16.35
N ALA A 105 -4.00 -4.10 -15.13
CA ALA A 105 -4.14 -2.67 -14.87
C ALA A 105 -3.20 -1.85 -15.77
N ASN A 106 -3.75 -0.76 -16.30
CA ASN A 106 -3.02 0.12 -17.19
C ASN A 106 -1.96 0.93 -16.41
N SER A 107 -0.95 1.43 -17.12
CA SER A 107 0.15 2.21 -16.51
C SER A 107 -0.32 3.50 -15.86
N VAL A 108 -1.42 4.10 -16.31
CA VAL A 108 -1.98 5.33 -15.73
C VAL A 108 -2.52 5.07 -14.32
N LEU A 109 -3.28 3.99 -14.12
CA LEU A 109 -3.79 3.59 -12.81
C LEU A 109 -2.63 3.26 -11.86
N ILE A 110 -1.63 2.52 -12.34
CA ILE A 110 -0.46 2.16 -11.53
C ILE A 110 0.31 3.43 -11.13
N ALA A 111 0.55 4.36 -12.05
CA ALA A 111 1.24 5.61 -11.74
C ALA A 111 0.47 6.49 -10.75
N ASN A 112 -0.86 6.59 -10.90
CA ASN A 112 -1.71 7.29 -9.94
C ASN A 112 -1.61 6.66 -8.55
N THR A 113 -1.69 5.33 -8.48
CA THR A 113 -1.60 4.56 -7.23
C THR A 113 -0.24 4.76 -6.54
N LEU A 114 0.87 4.72 -7.30
CA LEU A 114 2.21 4.98 -6.79
C LEU A 114 2.32 6.40 -6.21
N ALA A 115 1.78 7.39 -6.92
CA ALA A 115 1.75 8.77 -6.47
C ALA A 115 0.96 8.92 -5.16
N GLU A 116 -0.27 8.39 -5.11
CA GLU A 116 -1.16 8.43 -3.93
C GLU A 116 -0.53 7.76 -2.69
N SER A 117 0.38 6.81 -2.89
CA SER A 117 1.00 6.01 -1.84
C SER A 117 2.27 6.62 -1.26
N MET A 118 2.81 7.68 -1.88
CA MET A 118 4.04 8.35 -1.42
C MET A 118 3.91 8.84 0.02
N PRO A 119 4.93 8.76 0.89
CA PRO A 119 4.78 9.12 2.30
C PRO A 119 4.27 10.55 2.53
N TYR A 120 3.57 10.77 3.64
CA TYR A 120 3.07 12.10 3.98
C TYR A 120 4.22 13.05 4.26
N ALA A 121 3.99 14.32 3.94
CA ALA A 121 4.80 15.40 4.47
C ALA A 121 3.93 16.65 4.61
N ASN A 122 4.18 17.42 5.67
CA ASN A 122 3.38 18.58 6.01
C ASN A 122 3.71 19.81 5.13
N TYR A 123 3.57 19.67 3.81
CA TYR A 123 3.70 20.75 2.83
C TYR A 123 2.77 20.53 1.64
N ALA A 124 2.60 21.57 0.82
CA ALA A 124 1.50 21.67 -0.15
C ALA A 124 1.33 20.49 -1.11
N PHE A 125 2.39 19.75 -1.45
CA PHE A 125 2.35 18.68 -2.46
C PHE A 125 2.26 17.24 -1.91
N ARG A 126 2.35 17.05 -0.57
CA ARG A 126 2.28 15.71 0.06
C ARG A 126 1.23 15.58 1.18
N LYS A 127 0.35 16.57 1.30
CA LYS A 127 -0.66 16.63 2.38
C LYS A 127 -1.80 15.62 2.26
N SER A 128 -2.16 15.19 1.05
CA SER A 128 -3.25 14.22 0.84
C SER A 128 -2.93 13.27 -0.33
N PRO A 129 -3.59 12.10 -0.42
CA PRO A 129 -3.42 11.19 -1.56
C PRO A 129 -3.75 11.87 -2.90
N SER A 130 -4.88 12.57 -3.00
CA SER A 130 -5.27 13.30 -4.23
C SER A 130 -4.25 14.35 -4.68
N ILE A 131 -3.68 15.11 -3.73
CA ILE A 131 -2.63 16.10 -4.01
C ILE A 131 -1.36 15.40 -4.51
N ARG A 132 -0.95 14.30 -3.84
CA ARG A 132 0.21 13.51 -4.27
C ARG A 132 0.00 12.96 -5.68
N ARG A 133 -1.21 12.47 -6.00
CA ARG A 133 -1.56 12.09 -7.37
C ARG A 133 -1.24 13.21 -8.34
N ILE A 134 -1.81 14.39 -8.14
CA ILE A 134 -1.63 15.52 -9.07
C ILE A 134 -0.14 15.90 -9.21
N ALA A 135 0.61 15.90 -8.11
CA ALA A 135 2.00 16.35 -8.11
C ALA A 135 2.98 15.33 -8.73
N TYR A 136 2.76 14.02 -8.55
CA TYR A 136 3.75 13.00 -8.87
C TYR A 136 3.33 12.00 -9.95
N ASN A 137 2.07 12.02 -10.43
CA ASN A 137 1.59 11.04 -11.44
C ASN A 137 2.48 11.00 -12.69
N SER A 138 2.90 12.16 -13.21
CA SER A 138 3.63 12.28 -14.48
C SER A 138 5.02 11.68 -14.37
N ILE A 139 5.64 11.82 -13.20
CA ILE A 139 6.93 11.24 -12.88
C ILE A 139 6.80 9.71 -12.86
N TRP A 140 5.79 9.18 -12.17
CA TRP A 140 5.55 7.74 -12.12
C TRP A 140 5.14 7.15 -13.47
N GLN A 141 4.35 7.86 -14.26
CA GLN A 141 4.06 7.45 -15.64
C GLN A 141 5.36 7.34 -16.45
N LYS A 142 6.22 8.34 -16.35
CA LYS A 142 7.50 8.31 -17.07
C LYS A 142 8.42 7.20 -16.61
N TYR A 143 8.41 6.89 -15.30
CA TYR A 143 9.11 5.76 -14.72
C TYR A 143 8.66 4.45 -15.36
N LEU A 144 7.35 4.22 -15.39
CA LEU A 144 6.75 3.00 -15.95
C LEU A 144 6.96 2.87 -17.46
N GLU A 145 7.01 3.98 -18.20
CA GLU A 145 7.32 3.96 -19.64
C GLU A 145 8.77 3.60 -19.95
N THR A 146 9.69 4.01 -19.08
CA THR A 146 11.13 3.85 -19.31
C THR A 146 11.60 2.47 -18.86
N GLU A 147 10.88 1.84 -17.92
CA GLU A 147 11.23 0.55 -17.30
C GLU A 147 12.73 0.44 -16.94
N PRO A 148 13.30 1.44 -16.23
CA PRO A 148 14.74 1.55 -16.15
C PRO A 148 15.34 0.37 -15.38
N VAL A 149 16.31 -0.33 -15.99
CA VAL A 149 17.03 -1.45 -15.36
C VAL A 149 18.51 -1.11 -15.12
N GLY A 150 19.08 -1.60 -14.02
CA GLY A 150 20.51 -1.44 -13.73
C GLY A 150 20.97 0.03 -13.69
N SER A 151 21.91 0.39 -14.58
CA SER A 151 22.47 1.75 -14.64
C SER A 151 21.45 2.81 -15.10
N GLU A 152 20.36 2.41 -15.77
CA GLU A 152 19.31 3.32 -16.24
C GLU A 152 18.45 3.86 -15.09
N VAL A 153 18.38 3.14 -13.96
CA VAL A 153 17.67 3.60 -12.75
C VAL A 153 18.29 4.90 -12.22
N ARG A 154 19.63 5.02 -12.29
CA ARG A 154 20.34 6.24 -11.92
C ARG A 154 20.05 7.40 -12.87
N ASN A 155 19.97 7.12 -14.16
CA ASN A 155 19.59 8.13 -15.16
C ASN A 155 18.15 8.60 -14.94
N PHE A 156 17.25 7.70 -14.54
CA PHE A 156 15.87 8.04 -14.23
C PHE A 156 15.75 8.89 -12.96
N ALA A 157 16.50 8.61 -11.90
CA ALA A 157 16.52 9.47 -10.72
C ALA A 157 17.03 10.88 -11.05
N ASN A 158 18.02 11.00 -11.93
CA ASN A 158 18.47 12.30 -12.45
C ASN A 158 17.39 12.99 -13.28
N TYR A 159 16.62 12.25 -14.09
CA TYR A 159 15.46 12.78 -14.81
C TYR A 159 14.38 13.30 -13.86
N CYS A 160 14.03 12.51 -12.85
CA CYS A 160 13.13 12.86 -11.76
C CYS A 160 13.55 14.16 -11.07
N GLN A 161 14.83 14.26 -10.69
CA GLN A 161 15.37 15.47 -10.08
C GLN A 161 15.25 16.67 -11.03
N LYS A 162 15.51 16.50 -12.33
CA LYS A 162 15.34 17.56 -13.33
C LYS A 162 13.88 17.98 -13.49
N TYR A 163 12.95 17.03 -13.52
CA TYR A 163 11.52 17.30 -13.62
C TYR A 163 11.02 18.06 -12.38
N ILE A 164 11.42 17.62 -11.18
CA ILE A 164 11.13 18.32 -9.93
C ILE A 164 11.72 19.73 -9.95
N VAL A 165 12.97 19.91 -10.40
CA VAL A 165 13.63 21.24 -10.51
C VAL A 165 12.94 22.18 -11.51
N GLN A 166 12.23 21.65 -12.50
CA GLN A 166 11.42 22.48 -13.41
C GLN A 166 10.20 23.09 -12.70
N ASP A 167 9.68 22.42 -11.67
CA ASP A 167 8.72 23.00 -10.73
C ASP A 167 9.48 23.56 -9.51
N GLN A 168 9.86 24.84 -9.58
CA GLN A 168 10.64 25.49 -8.53
C GLN A 168 10.00 25.38 -7.13
N HIS A 169 8.67 25.31 -7.05
CA HIS A 169 7.97 25.14 -5.79
C HIS A 169 8.13 23.73 -5.26
N LEU A 170 7.85 22.70 -6.07
CA LEU A 170 8.04 21.30 -5.70
C LEU A 170 9.51 21.01 -5.33
N ALA A 171 10.46 21.52 -6.12
CA ALA A 171 11.89 21.40 -5.86
C ALA A 171 12.32 21.97 -4.52
N SER A 172 11.81 23.15 -4.16
CA SER A 172 12.20 23.80 -2.90
C SER A 172 11.74 23.00 -1.68
N TRP A 173 10.54 22.42 -1.72
CA TRP A 173 10.01 21.61 -0.63
C TRP A 173 10.68 20.24 -0.55
N GLU A 174 10.94 19.61 -1.69
CA GLU A 174 11.62 18.33 -1.72
C GLU A 174 13.10 18.44 -1.32
N ALA A 175 13.75 19.57 -1.61
CA ALA A 175 15.10 19.85 -1.11
C ALA A 175 15.15 20.02 0.42
N GLN A 176 14.11 20.61 1.04
CA GLN A 176 13.99 20.68 2.49
C GLN A 176 13.84 19.29 3.10
N TYR A 177 13.03 18.43 2.48
CA TYR A 177 12.84 17.04 2.89
C TYR A 177 14.13 16.20 2.75
N ASN A 178 14.94 16.46 1.71
CA ASN A 178 16.13 15.68 1.36
C ASN A 178 17.44 16.13 2.07
N SER A 179 17.37 17.03 3.06
CA SER A 179 18.56 17.56 3.76
C SER A 179 19.15 16.63 4.84
N GLY A 180 18.64 15.40 4.96
CA GLY A 180 19.25 14.32 5.77
C GLY A 180 20.30 13.51 4.98
N PRO A 181 21.28 12.87 5.65
CA PRO A 181 22.38 12.17 4.96
C PRO A 181 21.86 10.91 4.25
N MET A 182 21.80 10.91 2.92
CA MET A 182 21.44 9.72 2.13
C MET A 182 22.36 9.52 0.92
N THR A 183 23.59 9.09 1.20
CA THR A 183 24.30 8.15 0.33
C THR A 183 24.20 6.78 0.98
N ARG A 184 23.31 5.90 0.48
CA ARG A 184 23.24 4.51 0.92
C ARG A 184 24.32 3.70 0.18
N ASP A 185 25.15 2.95 0.91
CA ASP A 185 26.36 2.27 0.42
C ASP A 185 26.12 1.15 -0.63
N ASN A 186 24.87 0.83 -0.98
CA ASN A 186 24.53 -0.34 -1.79
C ASN A 186 24.21 -0.06 -3.27
N GLY A 187 24.41 1.18 -3.75
CA GLY A 187 24.13 1.53 -5.15
C GLY A 187 22.64 1.64 -5.52
N ALA A 188 21.74 1.44 -4.56
CA ALA A 188 20.31 1.74 -4.69
C ALA A 188 20.10 3.24 -4.93
N VAL A 189 19.14 3.56 -5.79
CA VAL A 189 18.81 4.95 -6.14
C VAL A 189 17.42 5.26 -5.62
N SER A 190 17.33 6.27 -4.76
CA SER A 190 16.07 6.69 -4.14
C SER A 190 15.39 7.80 -4.93
N PHE A 191 14.07 7.70 -5.09
CA PHE A 191 13.23 8.84 -5.42
C PHE A 191 12.90 9.61 -4.15
N VAL A 192 13.18 10.92 -4.19
CA VAL A 192 12.86 11.93 -3.17
C VAL A 192 12.80 11.40 -1.73
N GLY A 193 13.97 10.99 -1.26
CA GLY A 193 14.26 10.66 0.15
C GLY A 193 13.70 9.34 0.68
N LEU A 194 12.89 8.56 -0.07
CA LEU A 194 12.13 7.47 0.56
C LEU A 194 11.92 6.18 -0.23
N ILE A 195 11.94 6.19 -1.57
CA ILE A 195 11.53 5.00 -2.35
C ILE A 195 12.66 4.51 -3.23
N GLU A 196 13.10 3.27 -3.03
CA GLU A 196 14.06 2.62 -3.92
C GLU A 196 13.38 2.20 -5.24
N PHE A 197 13.77 2.80 -6.35
CA PHE A 197 13.12 2.53 -7.64
C PHE A 197 13.14 1.05 -8.02
N PHE A 198 14.24 0.34 -7.75
CA PHE A 198 14.35 -1.08 -8.11
C PHE A 198 13.28 -1.96 -7.41
N SER A 199 12.89 -1.64 -6.18
CA SER A 199 11.84 -2.39 -5.49
C SER A 199 10.47 -2.16 -6.12
N VAL A 200 10.19 -0.94 -6.57
CA VAL A 200 8.88 -0.57 -7.17
C VAL A 200 8.55 -1.41 -8.40
N TYR A 201 9.46 -1.52 -9.36
CA TYR A 201 9.22 -2.32 -10.56
C TYR A 201 9.02 -3.80 -10.24
N GLN A 202 9.89 -4.37 -9.39
CA GLN A 202 9.78 -5.78 -8.98
C GLN A 202 8.46 -6.07 -8.27
N ILE A 203 7.96 -5.13 -7.47
CA ILE A 203 6.67 -5.22 -6.78
C ILE A 203 5.52 -5.28 -7.78
N ILE A 204 5.51 -4.36 -8.73
CA ILE A 204 4.45 -4.31 -9.76
C ILE A 204 4.47 -5.60 -10.58
N ASP A 205 5.66 -6.06 -11.01
CA ASP A 205 5.80 -7.29 -11.79
C ASP A 205 5.36 -8.53 -10.99
N ASN A 206 5.77 -8.62 -9.71
CA ASN A 206 5.37 -9.71 -8.83
C ASN A 206 3.85 -9.78 -8.63
N VAL A 207 3.21 -8.64 -8.39
CA VAL A 207 1.76 -8.57 -8.21
C VAL A 207 1.04 -8.93 -9.51
N LYS A 208 1.44 -8.32 -10.64
CA LYS A 208 0.81 -8.58 -11.95
C LYS A 208 0.99 -10.04 -12.37
N SER A 209 2.17 -10.59 -12.20
CA SER A 209 2.48 -11.97 -12.58
C SER A 209 1.80 -12.98 -11.65
N GLY A 210 1.76 -12.73 -10.33
CA GLY A 210 1.04 -13.55 -9.35
C GLY A 210 -0.45 -13.58 -9.63
N ALA A 211 -1.08 -12.40 -9.74
CA ALA A 211 -2.50 -12.26 -10.04
C ALA A 211 -2.85 -12.88 -11.41
N GLY A 212 -2.06 -12.61 -12.46
CA GLY A 212 -2.32 -13.16 -13.79
C GLY A 212 -2.13 -14.69 -13.90
N ASN A 213 -1.29 -15.28 -13.03
CA ASN A 213 -1.22 -16.73 -12.93
C ASN A 213 -2.46 -17.32 -12.25
N LEU A 214 -2.95 -16.69 -11.18
CA LEU A 214 -4.17 -17.11 -10.49
C LEU A 214 -5.39 -17.00 -11.40
N ASP A 215 -5.53 -15.88 -12.11
CA ASP A 215 -6.55 -15.65 -13.13
C ASP A 215 -6.55 -16.75 -14.20
N ARG A 216 -5.39 -17.07 -14.77
CA ARG A 216 -5.27 -18.16 -15.77
C ARG A 216 -5.58 -19.55 -15.22
N LEU A 217 -5.37 -19.78 -13.93
CA LEU A 217 -5.71 -21.05 -13.28
C LEU A 217 -7.23 -21.19 -13.12
N LEU A 218 -7.92 -20.09 -12.79
CA LEU A 218 -9.38 -19.97 -12.74
C LEU A 218 -10.01 -20.13 -14.13
N GLU A 219 -9.58 -19.33 -15.12
CA GLU A 219 -10.12 -19.36 -16.49
C GLU A 219 -10.04 -20.76 -17.14
N LYS A 220 -8.93 -21.47 -16.91
CA LYS A 220 -8.71 -22.80 -17.49
C LYS A 220 -9.35 -23.92 -16.65
N ASN A 221 -10.08 -23.57 -15.59
CA ASN A 221 -10.66 -24.46 -14.61
C ASN A 221 -9.69 -25.61 -14.26
N LYS A 222 -8.44 -25.27 -13.91
CA LYS A 222 -7.41 -26.28 -13.66
C LYS A 222 -7.74 -27.08 -12.40
N PRO A 223 -7.28 -28.34 -12.28
CA PRO A 223 -7.33 -29.07 -11.02
C PRO A 223 -6.69 -28.23 -9.91
N TYR A 224 -7.35 -28.18 -8.75
CA TYR A 224 -6.87 -27.44 -7.60
C TYR A 224 -5.47 -27.92 -7.21
N ASN A 225 -4.56 -26.96 -7.04
CA ASN A 225 -3.18 -27.23 -6.67
C ASN A 225 -2.70 -26.17 -5.68
N LEU A 226 -2.86 -26.48 -4.38
CA LEU A 226 -2.49 -25.58 -3.28
C LEU A 226 -1.06 -25.05 -3.42
N LYS A 227 -0.10 -25.90 -3.82
CA LYS A 227 1.30 -25.48 -4.01
C LYS A 227 1.41 -24.37 -5.05
N LYS A 228 0.77 -24.53 -6.22
CA LYS A 228 0.79 -23.50 -7.28
C LYS A 228 0.05 -22.23 -6.88
N ILE A 229 -1.03 -22.34 -6.11
CA ILE A 229 -1.75 -21.18 -5.60
C ILE A 229 -0.84 -20.40 -4.65
N MET A 230 -0.26 -21.08 -3.66
CA MET A 230 0.64 -20.48 -2.68
C MET A 230 1.88 -19.88 -3.35
N GLU A 231 2.47 -20.52 -4.35
CA GLU A 231 3.59 -19.93 -5.12
C GLU A 231 3.23 -18.60 -5.80
N ASN A 232 1.96 -18.37 -6.15
CA ASN A 232 1.52 -17.11 -6.77
C ASN A 232 1.05 -16.09 -5.73
N VAL A 233 0.45 -16.53 -4.62
CA VAL A 233 0.17 -15.67 -3.46
C VAL A 233 1.48 -15.17 -2.85
N ASP A 234 2.49 -16.02 -2.74
CA ASP A 234 3.83 -15.66 -2.26
C ASP A 234 4.48 -14.57 -3.11
N LYS A 235 4.22 -14.54 -4.43
CA LYS A 235 4.67 -13.44 -5.29
C LYS A 235 3.96 -12.13 -4.94
N ILE A 236 2.66 -12.17 -4.69
CA ILE A 236 1.92 -10.98 -4.26
C ILE A 236 2.40 -10.53 -2.87
N ASP A 237 2.77 -11.47 -2.00
CA ASP A 237 3.35 -11.22 -0.67
C ASP A 237 4.81 -10.73 -0.71
N ASP A 238 5.58 -11.07 -1.75
CA ASP A 238 6.98 -10.63 -1.91
C ASP A 238 7.13 -9.10 -1.85
N VAL A 239 6.05 -8.36 -2.08
CA VAL A 239 5.96 -6.90 -1.92
C VAL A 239 6.41 -6.42 -0.54
N PHE A 240 6.30 -7.29 0.46
CA PHE A 240 6.63 -6.96 1.84
C PHE A 240 7.98 -7.51 2.31
N LYS A 241 8.69 -8.26 1.45
CA LYS A 241 10.02 -8.82 1.76
C LYS A 241 11.15 -7.80 1.60
N PHE A 242 10.85 -6.59 1.09
CA PHE A 242 11.83 -5.51 0.95
C PHE A 242 12.20 -4.93 2.33
N LYS A 243 13.48 -5.05 2.69
CA LYS A 243 14.01 -4.73 4.02
C LYS A 243 14.34 -3.24 4.14
N GLY A 244 13.35 -2.44 4.52
CA GLY A 244 13.52 -1.05 4.95
C GLY A 244 12.26 -0.55 5.65
N ALA A 245 12.37 -0.04 6.88
CA ALA A 245 11.19 0.35 7.67
C ALA A 245 10.32 1.43 6.97
N ASN A 246 10.94 2.32 6.19
CA ASN A 246 10.22 3.34 5.42
C ASN A 246 9.68 2.80 4.09
N ASP A 247 10.36 1.81 3.49
CA ASP A 247 9.97 1.18 2.23
C ASP A 247 8.72 0.31 2.41
N VAL A 248 8.60 -0.37 3.56
CA VAL A 248 7.45 -1.24 3.88
C VAL A 248 6.13 -0.46 3.91
N TYR A 249 6.11 0.76 4.45
CA TYR A 249 4.89 1.58 4.48
C TYR A 249 4.43 2.00 3.09
N PHE A 250 5.36 2.41 2.24
CA PHE A 250 5.04 2.76 0.86
C PHE A 250 4.46 1.56 0.11
N HIS A 251 5.06 0.38 0.26
CA HIS A 251 4.60 -0.84 -0.40
C HIS A 251 3.24 -1.34 0.12
N LEU A 252 2.99 -1.26 1.43
CA LEU A 252 1.67 -1.53 2.01
C LEU A 252 0.60 -0.57 1.51
N ASN A 253 0.89 0.73 1.53
CA ASN A 253 0.00 1.77 1.02
C ASN A 253 -0.29 1.58 -0.46
N PHE A 254 0.75 1.25 -1.24
CA PHE A 254 0.61 0.91 -2.65
C PHE A 254 -0.32 -0.28 -2.84
N MET A 255 -0.12 -1.40 -2.14
CA MET A 255 -0.97 -2.57 -2.28
C MET A 255 -2.43 -2.30 -1.91
N ALA A 256 -2.67 -1.65 -0.77
CA ALA A 256 -4.03 -1.30 -0.36
C ALA A 256 -4.71 -0.40 -1.39
N ARG A 257 -4.04 0.70 -1.80
CA ARG A 257 -4.60 1.64 -2.77
C ARG A 257 -4.74 1.02 -4.16
N TYR A 258 -3.85 0.11 -4.56
CA TYR A 258 -3.92 -0.58 -5.85
C TYR A 258 -5.18 -1.44 -5.94
N ILE A 259 -5.45 -2.22 -4.90
CA ILE A 259 -6.66 -3.03 -4.78
C ILE A 259 -7.90 -2.13 -4.84
N LEU A 260 -7.93 -1.03 -4.08
CA LEU A 260 -9.06 -0.10 -4.05
C LEU A 260 -9.31 0.59 -5.40
N ASN A 261 -8.26 1.05 -6.07
CA ASN A 261 -8.36 1.71 -7.37
C ASN A 261 -8.84 0.74 -8.46
N VAL A 262 -8.32 -0.49 -8.49
CA VAL A 262 -8.77 -1.53 -9.40
C VAL A 262 -10.22 -1.92 -9.11
N ALA A 263 -10.59 -2.10 -7.85
CA ALA A 263 -11.98 -2.39 -7.46
C ALA A 263 -12.94 -1.27 -7.89
N THR A 264 -12.50 -0.01 -7.81
CA THR A 264 -13.28 1.14 -8.30
C THR A 264 -13.49 1.08 -9.81
N GLU A 265 -12.47 0.72 -10.62
CA GLU A 265 -12.64 0.51 -12.07
C GLU A 265 -13.62 -0.62 -12.40
N LEU A 266 -13.74 -1.61 -11.51
CA LEU A 266 -14.69 -2.73 -11.63
C LEU A 266 -16.08 -2.45 -11.04
N GLY A 267 -16.30 -1.28 -10.41
CA GLY A 267 -17.54 -0.95 -9.70
C GLY A 267 -17.78 -1.81 -8.45
N MET A 268 -16.71 -2.22 -7.77
CA MET A 268 -16.70 -3.11 -6.61
C MET A 268 -16.33 -2.41 -5.31
N GLN A 269 -16.19 -1.08 -5.31
CA GLN A 269 -15.69 -0.34 -4.14
C GLN A 269 -16.54 -0.55 -2.88
N ASP A 270 -17.87 -0.67 -3.02
CA ASP A 270 -18.79 -0.84 -1.90
C ASP A 270 -18.79 -2.27 -1.33
N LEU A 271 -18.06 -3.20 -1.97
CA LEU A 271 -17.88 -4.57 -1.51
C LEU A 271 -16.60 -4.75 -0.69
N ILE A 272 -15.65 -3.81 -0.79
CA ILE A 272 -14.39 -3.89 -0.07
C ILE A 272 -14.56 -3.23 1.30
N GLU A 273 -14.36 -4.01 2.35
CA GLU A 273 -14.42 -3.50 3.71
C GLU A 273 -13.06 -2.92 4.09
N THR A 274 -13.04 -1.67 4.54
CA THR A 274 -11.84 -0.99 5.03
C THR A 274 -12.06 -0.56 6.47
N VAL A 275 -11.11 -0.90 7.35
CA VAL A 275 -11.21 -0.56 8.77
C VAL A 275 -9.86 -0.10 9.29
N ALA A 276 -9.83 1.09 9.89
CA ALA A 276 -8.71 1.54 10.71
C ALA A 276 -9.14 1.56 12.18
N SER A 277 -8.24 1.23 13.10
CA SER A 277 -8.54 1.29 14.52
C SER A 277 -7.36 1.70 15.39
N VAL A 278 -7.69 2.31 16.52
CA VAL A 278 -6.76 2.74 17.56
C VAL A 278 -7.19 2.11 18.87
N GLU A 279 -6.39 1.21 19.44
CA GLU A 279 -6.66 0.55 20.71
C GLU A 279 -5.67 1.03 21.78
N TYR A 280 -6.18 1.44 22.96
CA TYR A 280 -5.35 2.01 24.02
C TYR A 280 -5.95 1.78 25.42
N SER A 281 -5.11 1.76 26.45
CA SER A 281 -5.56 1.68 27.85
C SER A 281 -5.94 3.05 28.40
N HIS A 282 -7.07 3.13 29.10
CA HIS A 282 -7.49 4.30 29.87
C HIS A 282 -8.05 3.85 31.23
N GLY A 283 -7.32 4.16 32.31
CA GLY A 283 -7.61 3.60 33.63
C GLY A 283 -7.47 2.07 33.63
N ASN A 284 -8.52 1.37 34.08
CA ASN A 284 -8.59 -0.10 34.10
C ASN A 284 -9.30 -0.70 32.87
N SER A 285 -9.56 0.10 31.83
CA SER A 285 -10.31 -0.31 30.64
C SER A 285 -9.50 -0.13 29.36
N THR A 286 -9.75 -1.00 28.37
CA THR A 286 -9.28 -0.83 27.00
C THR A 286 -10.34 -0.06 26.21
N LYS A 287 -9.92 1.01 25.53
CA LYS A 287 -10.74 1.79 24.60
C LYS A 287 -10.30 1.49 23.17
N LYS A 288 -11.25 1.58 22.24
CA LYS A 288 -11.01 1.39 20.82
C LYS A 288 -11.75 2.46 20.01
N LEU A 289 -11.01 3.19 19.18
CA LEU A 289 -11.58 4.05 18.12
C LEU A 289 -11.58 3.25 16.82
N ILE A 290 -12.66 3.32 16.05
CA ILE A 290 -12.85 2.56 14.81
C ILE A 290 -13.31 3.52 13.72
N TYR A 291 -12.66 3.44 12.57
CA TYR A 291 -12.95 4.22 11.37
C TYR A 291 -13.15 3.25 10.20
N SER A 292 -14.22 3.41 9.44
CA SER A 292 -14.55 2.56 8.30
C SER A 292 -15.37 3.35 7.29
N MET A 293 -15.28 2.95 6.02
CA MET A 293 -16.09 3.49 4.91
C MET A 293 -17.08 2.46 4.40
#